data_AF-A0A8S9H4H0-F1
#
_entry.id   AF-A0A8S9H4H0-F1
#
_cell.length_a   1.000
_cell.length_b   1.000
_cell.length_c   1.000
_cell.angle_alpha   90.00
_cell.angle_beta   90.00
_cell.angle_gamma   90.00
#
_symmetry.space_group_name_H-M   'P 1'
#
loop_
_entity.id
_entity.type
_entity.pdbx_description
1 polymer ?
#
loop_
_entity_poly.entity_id
_entity_poly.type
_entity_poly.pdbx_seq_one_letter_code
_entity_poly.pdbx_strand_id
1 'polypeptide(L)'
;MATKRNFKAISIAAASSGMNGCKSRKLTEKILKEAYAQQKEVEDEENAPMSAFSFKQPLYELEDVIDDDVDEIQSQLDYHEDMGCSEKEEKLLLDVFFHKDGASIAKRLSDAITSSLEDKQHIAATGSACVSETDYYRKLGEFMSLYTNGKIPKALNHLTRLENWESLLKLTQPESWSPNAMYKATNMFASCTKAERFYELFLLPRKVCHVSRSAAVSEKEE
;
A
#
# COMPACT_ATOMS: atom_id res chain seq x y z
N MET A 1 6.18 -14.46 -62.44
CA MET A 1 6.95 -13.23 -62.71
C MET A 1 7.76 -12.89 -61.46
N ALA A 2 9.08 -12.98 -61.56
CA ALA A 2 10.00 -12.79 -60.44
C ALA A 2 10.42 -11.32 -60.34
N THR A 3 10.29 -10.71 -59.16
CA THR A 3 10.76 -9.34 -58.91
C THR A 3 11.92 -9.39 -57.92
N LYS A 4 13.14 -9.44 -58.44
CA LYS A 4 14.38 -9.33 -57.66
C LYS A 4 14.49 -7.92 -57.08
N ARG A 5 14.40 -7.77 -55.76
CA ARG A 5 14.77 -6.52 -55.07
C ARG A 5 16.24 -6.62 -54.66
N ASN A 6 17.08 -5.88 -55.38
CA ASN A 6 18.50 -5.71 -55.07
C ASN A 6 18.63 -4.67 -53.95
N PHE A 7 19.00 -5.11 -52.74
CA PHE A 7 19.43 -4.19 -51.69
C PHE A 7 20.96 -4.08 -51.71
N LYS A 8 21.44 -2.88 -52.05
CA LYS A 8 22.84 -2.50 -52.09
C LYS A 8 23.37 -2.46 -50.65
N ALA A 9 24.39 -3.26 -50.34
CA ALA A 9 25.05 -3.24 -49.05
C ALA A 9 25.74 -1.87 -48.83
N ILE A 10 25.31 -1.16 -47.80
CA ILE A 10 25.99 0.04 -47.31
C ILE A 10 27.12 -0.44 -46.40
N SER A 11 28.35 -0.41 -46.91
CA SER A 11 29.55 -0.64 -46.11
C SER A 11 29.81 0.58 -45.26
N ILE A 12 29.51 0.49 -43.96
CA ILE A 12 29.90 1.50 -42.98
C ILE A 12 31.37 1.25 -42.66
N ALA A 13 32.24 2.12 -43.16
CA ALA A 13 33.67 2.08 -42.90
C ALA A 13 33.90 2.22 -41.38
N ALA A 14 34.55 1.21 -40.79
CA ALA A 14 34.99 1.24 -39.41
C ALA A 14 36.08 2.31 -39.25
N ALA A 15 35.70 3.46 -38.71
CA ALA A 15 36.65 4.43 -38.19
C ALA A 15 37.43 3.79 -37.03
N SER A 16 38.74 3.73 -37.20
CA SER A 16 39.71 3.37 -36.17
C SER A 16 39.55 4.27 -34.94
N SER A 17 39.21 3.69 -33.79
CA SER A 17 39.37 4.36 -32.50
C SER A 17 39.47 3.36 -31.35
N GLY A 18 40.62 3.39 -30.66
CA GLY A 18 40.75 3.07 -29.24
C GLY A 18 40.65 1.60 -28.84
N MET A 19 41.72 1.09 -28.21
CA MET A 19 41.85 -0.24 -27.58
C MET A 19 40.92 -0.48 -26.35
N ASN A 20 39.71 0.10 -26.34
CA ASN A 20 38.74 0.02 -25.24
C ASN A 20 37.48 -0.82 -25.59
N GLY A 21 37.26 -1.14 -26.86
CA GLY A 21 36.07 -1.88 -27.33
C GLY A 21 35.97 -3.35 -26.90
N CYS A 22 37.00 -3.89 -26.24
CA CYS A 22 36.99 -5.26 -25.70
C CYS A 22 36.39 -5.32 -24.29
N LYS A 23 36.50 -4.23 -23.50
CA LYS A 23 35.95 -4.17 -22.13
C LYS A 23 34.43 -3.98 -22.16
N SER A 24 33.94 -3.11 -23.03
CA SER A 24 32.49 -2.93 -23.25
C SER A 24 31.85 -4.21 -23.78
N ARG A 25 32.47 -4.88 -24.77
CA ARG A 25 31.98 -6.18 -25.27
C ARG A 25 31.87 -7.25 -24.18
N LYS A 26 32.89 -7.40 -23.33
CA LYS A 26 32.87 -8.36 -22.21
C LYS A 26 31.79 -8.04 -21.18
N LEU A 27 31.52 -6.75 -20.93
CA LEU A 27 30.44 -6.32 -20.05
C LEU A 27 29.07 -6.59 -20.68
N THR A 28 28.89 -6.23 -21.95
CA THR A 28 27.65 -6.49 -22.70
C THR A 28 27.35 -7.99 -22.80
N GLU A 29 28.37 -8.82 -23.01
CA GLU A 29 28.25 -10.27 -23.04
C GLU A 29 27.85 -10.84 -21.67
N LYS A 30 28.43 -10.34 -20.57
CA LYS A 30 28.01 -10.71 -19.21
C LYS A 30 26.57 -10.30 -18.92
N ILE A 31 26.18 -9.08 -19.28
CA ILE A 31 24.80 -8.59 -19.07
C ILE A 31 23.80 -9.43 -19.86
N LEU A 32 24.08 -9.72 -21.13
CA LEU A 32 23.21 -10.55 -21.97
C LEU A 32 23.11 -11.99 -21.47
N LYS A 33 24.22 -12.57 -21.00
CA LYS A 33 24.24 -13.92 -20.45
C LYS A 33 23.40 -14.02 -19.17
N GLU A 34 23.52 -13.04 -18.28
CA GLU A 34 22.75 -12.99 -17.04
C GLU A 34 21.26 -12.74 -17.30
N ALA A 35 20.94 -11.82 -18.23
CA ALA A 35 19.56 -11.55 -18.62
C ALA A 35 18.87 -12.79 -19.21
N TYR A 36 19.59 -13.58 -20.00
CA TYR A 36 19.07 -14.83 -20.55
C TYR A 36 18.86 -15.90 -19.46
N ALA A 37 19.75 -15.96 -18.46
CA ALA A 37 19.60 -16.88 -17.33
C ALA A 37 18.35 -16.53 -16.50
N GLN A 38 18.13 -15.24 -16.22
CA GLN A 38 16.93 -14.78 -15.52
C GLN A 38 15.63 -15.07 -16.29
N GLN A 39 15.62 -14.87 -17.61
CA GLN A 39 14.46 -15.23 -18.42
C GLN A 39 14.17 -16.73 -18.41
N LYS A 40 15.22 -17.56 -18.42
CA LYS A 40 15.08 -19.01 -18.40
C LYS A 40 14.57 -19.53 -17.06
N GLU A 41 15.00 -18.94 -15.93
CA GLU A 41 14.45 -19.29 -14.61
C GLU A 41 12.94 -19.01 -14.53
N VAL A 42 12.46 -17.90 -15.09
CA VAL A 42 11.02 -17.60 -15.17
C VAL A 42 10.28 -18.59 -16.07
N GLU A 43 10.84 -18.97 -17.22
CA GLU A 43 10.20 -19.93 -18.14
C GLU A 43 10.16 -21.37 -17.55
N ASP A 44 11.21 -21.77 -16.83
CA ASP A 44 11.26 -23.06 -16.14
C ASP A 44 10.32 -23.08 -14.89
N GLU A 45 10.06 -21.93 -14.24
CA GLU A 45 9.01 -21.76 -13.22
C GLU A 45 7.59 -21.79 -13.82
N GLU A 46 7.38 -21.22 -15.01
CA GLU A 46 6.07 -21.19 -15.69
C GLU A 46 5.70 -22.57 -16.29
N ASN A 47 6.69 -23.37 -16.66
CA ASN A 47 6.51 -24.73 -17.19
C ASN A 47 6.54 -25.82 -16.11
N ALA A 48 6.76 -25.46 -14.85
CA ALA A 48 6.46 -26.33 -13.72
C ALA A 48 4.93 -26.50 -13.63
N PRO A 49 4.38 -27.72 -13.50
CA PRO A 49 2.94 -27.92 -13.47
C PRO A 49 2.35 -27.24 -12.22
N MET A 50 1.79 -26.05 -12.40
CA MET A 50 0.92 -25.41 -11.42
C MET A 50 -0.26 -26.33 -11.14
N SER A 51 -0.24 -26.89 -9.93
CA SER A 51 -1.39 -27.46 -9.25
C SER A 51 -2.59 -26.50 -9.36
N ALA A 52 -3.73 -27.09 -9.70
CA ALA A 52 -4.93 -26.44 -10.20
C ALA A 52 -5.52 -25.35 -9.28
N PHE A 53 -5.89 -24.22 -9.88
CA PHE A 53 -7.08 -23.49 -9.44
C PHE A 53 -7.94 -23.14 -10.66
N SER A 54 -8.98 -23.93 -10.85
CA SER A 54 -9.91 -23.83 -11.98
C SER A 54 -10.76 -22.57 -11.85
N PHE A 55 -10.44 -21.56 -12.65
CA PHE A 55 -11.27 -20.36 -12.78
C PHE A 55 -12.51 -20.70 -13.62
N LYS A 56 -13.67 -20.86 -12.96
CA LYS A 56 -14.97 -20.94 -13.64
C LYS A 56 -15.75 -19.64 -13.42
N GLN A 57 -16.04 -18.95 -14.52
CA GLN A 57 -17.18 -18.01 -14.64
C GLN A 57 -18.34 -18.78 -15.34
N PRO A 58 -19.64 -18.36 -15.30
CA PRO A 58 -20.14 -16.98 -15.20
C PRO A 58 -21.48 -16.79 -14.41
N LEU A 59 -22.05 -15.56 -14.48
CA LEU A 59 -23.49 -15.24 -14.67
C LEU A 59 -24.27 -14.58 -13.48
N TYR A 60 -25.22 -13.71 -13.85
CA TYR A 60 -26.04 -12.73 -13.10
C TYR A 60 -26.90 -13.29 -11.93
N GLU A 61 -27.16 -12.49 -10.89
CA GLU A 61 -28.46 -12.04 -10.32
C GLU A 61 -28.29 -11.56 -8.85
N LEU A 62 -29.34 -10.98 -8.29
CA LEU A 62 -29.43 -9.95 -7.24
C LEU A 62 -29.48 -10.49 -5.79
N GLU A 63 -29.35 -9.55 -4.83
CA GLU A 63 -29.71 -9.57 -3.39
C GLU A 63 -28.70 -10.00 -2.29
N ASP A 64 -28.90 -9.32 -1.15
CA ASP A 64 -28.09 -9.18 0.07
C ASP A 64 -27.72 -10.47 0.82
N VAL A 65 -26.44 -10.64 1.21
CA VAL A 65 -26.05 -11.29 2.50
C VAL A 65 -24.72 -10.70 3.01
N ILE A 66 -24.67 -10.54 4.33
CA ILE A 66 -23.66 -9.95 5.19
C ILE A 66 -22.56 -10.98 5.57
N ASP A 67 -21.30 -10.51 5.65
CA ASP A 67 -20.16 -10.98 6.49
C ASP A 67 -19.52 -12.36 6.23
N ASP A 68 -18.23 -12.37 5.84
CA ASP A 68 -17.40 -13.60 5.76
C ASP A 68 -15.86 -13.37 5.89
N ASP A 69 -15.39 -12.29 6.52
CA ASP A 69 -13.94 -11.99 6.61
C ASP A 69 -13.41 -11.96 8.06
N VAL A 70 -13.76 -12.95 8.90
CA VAL A 70 -13.20 -13.09 10.26
C VAL A 70 -12.40 -14.39 10.48
N ASP A 71 -12.55 -15.43 9.66
CA ASP A 71 -11.89 -16.74 9.90
C ASP A 71 -10.58 -16.99 9.09
N GLU A 72 -10.21 -16.16 8.11
CA GLU A 72 -9.04 -16.43 7.24
C GLU A 72 -7.66 -16.06 7.86
N ILE A 73 -7.62 -15.43 9.04
CA ILE A 73 -6.35 -14.99 9.65
C ILE A 73 -5.66 -16.11 10.45
N GLN A 74 -6.38 -17.17 10.83
CA GLN A 74 -5.85 -18.15 11.79
C GLN A 74 -5.20 -19.40 11.16
N SER A 75 -5.34 -19.60 9.85
CA SER A 75 -4.78 -20.76 9.15
C SER A 75 -3.38 -20.54 8.53
N GLN A 76 -2.86 -19.31 8.50
CA GLN A 76 -1.52 -19.00 7.95
C GLN A 76 -0.36 -19.16 8.94
N LEU A 77 -0.61 -19.55 10.20
CA LEU A 77 0.42 -19.56 11.25
C LEU A 77 1.01 -20.94 11.60
N ASP A 78 0.78 -22.00 10.81
CA ASP A 78 1.17 -23.37 11.20
C ASP A 78 1.95 -24.19 10.15
N TYR A 79 2.55 -23.56 9.13
CA TYR A 79 3.39 -24.30 8.17
C TYR A 79 4.61 -23.49 7.71
N HIS A 80 5.58 -23.26 8.61
CA HIS A 80 6.97 -23.03 8.21
C HIS A 80 7.99 -23.37 9.30
N GLU A 81 7.88 -24.56 9.90
CA GLU A 81 9.01 -25.23 10.53
C GLU A 81 9.45 -26.35 9.58
N ASP A 82 10.40 -26.09 8.67
CA ASP A 82 11.44 -27.04 8.26
C ASP A 82 12.28 -26.48 7.08
N MET A 83 13.20 -25.56 7.38
CA MET A 83 14.39 -25.39 6.56
C MET A 83 15.57 -25.26 7.51
N GLY A 84 16.05 -26.40 8.01
CA GLY A 84 17.18 -26.49 8.91
C GLY A 84 18.48 -26.03 8.25
N CYS A 85 18.81 -24.74 8.34
CA CYS A 85 20.20 -24.30 8.32
C CYS A 85 20.86 -24.91 9.56
N SER A 86 21.88 -25.76 9.38
CA SER A 86 22.59 -26.33 10.53
C SER A 86 23.12 -25.20 11.41
N GLU A 87 22.86 -25.21 12.73
CA GLU A 87 23.35 -24.19 13.68
C GLU A 87 24.85 -23.87 13.53
N LYS A 88 25.63 -24.83 13.01
CA LYS A 88 27.05 -24.69 12.75
C LYS A 88 27.36 -23.74 11.59
N GLU A 89 26.53 -23.73 10.56
CA GLU A 89 26.70 -22.87 9.38
C GLU A 89 26.31 -21.42 9.70
N GLU A 90 25.26 -21.19 10.49
CA GLU A 90 24.94 -19.86 11.03
C GLU A 90 26.09 -19.32 11.90
N LYS A 91 26.63 -20.14 12.80
CA LYS A 91 27.76 -19.73 13.64
C LYS A 91 28.99 -19.38 12.82
N LEU A 92 29.31 -20.13 11.76
CA LEU A 92 30.43 -19.81 10.88
C LEU A 92 30.18 -18.53 10.07
N LEU A 93 28.95 -18.28 9.63
CA LEU A 93 28.61 -17.06 8.90
C LEU A 93 28.70 -15.82 9.80
N LEU A 94 28.19 -15.90 11.04
CA LEU A 94 28.37 -14.84 12.04
C LEU A 94 29.84 -14.65 12.39
N ASP A 95 30.60 -15.73 12.55
CA ASP A 95 32.02 -15.66 12.93
C ASP A 95 32.88 -15.03 11.81
N VAL A 96 32.59 -15.38 10.54
CA VAL A 96 33.20 -14.73 9.36
C VAL A 96 32.82 -13.26 9.27
N PHE A 97 31.59 -12.89 9.65
CA PHE A 97 31.14 -11.50 9.67
C PHE A 97 31.81 -10.65 10.77
N PHE A 98 32.17 -11.24 11.92
CA PHE A 98 32.81 -10.53 13.04
C PHE A 98 34.35 -10.61 13.05
N HIS A 99 34.99 -11.47 12.26
CA HIS A 99 36.45 -11.59 12.23
C HIS A 99 37.15 -10.54 11.34
N LYS A 100 38.32 -10.09 11.84
CA LYS A 100 39.36 -9.16 11.32
C LYS A 100 38.90 -7.83 10.69
N ASP A 101 37.97 -7.86 9.74
CA ASP A 101 37.43 -6.68 9.04
C ASP A 101 35.99 -6.34 9.48
N GLY A 102 35.30 -7.31 10.09
CA GLY A 102 33.94 -7.19 10.63
C GLY A 102 33.75 -6.07 11.66
N ALA A 103 34.69 -5.93 12.59
CA ALA A 103 34.66 -4.86 13.59
C ALA A 103 34.75 -3.47 12.95
N SER A 104 35.48 -3.32 11.84
CA SER A 104 35.58 -2.06 11.10
C SER A 104 34.30 -1.75 10.33
N ILE A 105 33.66 -2.78 9.79
CA ILE A 105 32.38 -2.69 9.06
C ILE A 105 31.24 -2.38 10.03
N ALA A 106 31.18 -3.07 11.16
CA ALA A 106 30.22 -2.82 12.24
C ALA A 106 30.38 -1.42 12.82
N LYS A 107 31.62 -0.94 13.01
CA LYS A 107 31.88 0.44 13.44
C LYS A 107 31.44 1.47 12.41
N ARG A 108 31.77 1.27 11.12
CA ARG A 108 31.29 2.13 10.03
C ARG A 108 29.76 2.13 9.90
N LEU A 109 29.10 0.99 10.11
CA LEU A 109 27.64 0.88 10.12
C LEU A 109 27.03 1.60 11.33
N SER A 110 27.59 1.39 12.52
CA SER A 110 27.26 2.12 13.75
C SER A 110 27.34 3.63 13.53
N ASP A 111 28.49 4.09 13.01
CA ASP A 111 28.77 5.51 12.76
C ASP A 111 27.84 6.08 11.66
N ALA A 112 27.53 5.29 10.62
CA ALA A 112 26.58 5.69 9.59
C ALA A 112 25.12 5.73 10.10
N ILE A 113 24.73 4.81 10.99
CA ILE A 113 23.40 4.78 11.60
C ILE A 113 23.23 5.96 12.56
N THR A 114 24.25 6.25 13.39
CA THR A 114 24.24 7.40 14.31
C THR A 114 24.26 8.72 13.55
N SER A 115 25.13 8.89 12.54
CA SER A 115 25.11 10.07 11.66
C SER A 115 23.78 10.23 10.93
N SER A 116 23.19 9.14 10.42
CA SER A 116 21.87 9.22 9.76
C SER A 116 20.75 9.52 10.75
N LEU A 117 20.85 9.09 12.01
CA LEU A 117 19.91 9.46 13.08
C LEU A 117 20.07 10.92 13.48
N GLU A 118 21.29 11.45 13.54
CA GLU A 118 21.58 12.87 13.82
C GLU A 118 21.07 13.77 12.68
N ASP A 119 21.33 13.40 11.42
CA ASP A 119 20.81 14.12 10.23
C ASP A 119 19.28 14.06 10.16
N LYS A 120 18.67 12.91 10.50
CA LYS A 120 17.22 12.78 10.62
C LYS A 120 16.65 13.53 11.82
N GLN A 121 17.41 13.68 12.92
CA GLN A 121 17.03 14.54 14.05
C GLN A 121 17.06 16.02 13.65
N HIS A 122 17.98 16.45 12.79
CA HIS A 122 18.01 17.83 12.30
C HIS A 122 16.87 18.15 11.32
N ILE A 123 16.40 17.16 10.54
CA ILE A 123 15.15 17.26 9.75
C ILE A 123 13.91 17.19 10.66
N ALA A 124 13.95 16.41 11.74
CA ALA A 124 12.88 16.38 12.73
C ALA A 124 12.75 17.70 13.51
N ALA A 125 13.86 18.41 13.76
CA ALA A 125 13.88 19.68 14.49
C ALA A 125 13.36 20.89 13.66
N THR A 126 13.31 20.79 12.33
CA THR A 126 12.81 21.90 11.46
C THR A 126 11.54 21.53 10.67
N GLY A 127 11.09 20.26 10.68
CA GLY A 127 9.91 19.84 9.91
C GLY A 127 9.05 18.74 10.54
N SER A 128 9.34 18.24 11.74
CA SER A 128 8.43 17.34 12.45
C SER A 128 7.63 18.13 13.47
N ALA A 129 6.64 18.87 12.98
CA ALA A 129 5.45 19.02 13.79
C ALA A 129 4.93 17.60 14.01
N CYS A 130 5.06 17.09 15.24
CA CYS A 130 4.28 15.97 15.74
C CYS A 130 2.87 16.14 15.16
N VAL A 131 2.46 15.30 14.21
CA VAL A 131 1.12 15.39 13.64
C VAL A 131 0.22 15.06 14.80
N SER A 132 -0.34 16.11 15.39
CA SER A 132 -1.19 15.95 16.55
C SER A 132 -2.36 15.07 16.10
N GLU A 133 -2.85 14.21 16.99
CA GLU A 133 -4.02 13.38 16.73
C GLU A 133 -5.18 14.25 16.19
N THR A 134 -5.25 15.51 16.65
CA THR A 134 -6.21 16.49 16.17
C THR A 134 -6.04 16.89 14.69
N ASP A 135 -4.81 17.06 14.21
CA ASP A 135 -4.55 17.38 12.80
C ASP A 135 -4.86 16.19 11.89
N TYR A 136 -4.65 14.97 12.38
CA TYR A 136 -5.00 13.75 11.66
C TYR A 136 -6.51 13.64 11.43
N TYR A 137 -7.33 13.79 12.48
CA TYR A 137 -8.78 13.73 12.35
C TYR A 137 -9.35 14.95 11.60
N ARG A 138 -8.69 16.12 11.63
CA ARG A 138 -9.08 17.25 10.78
C ARG A 138 -9.00 16.89 9.30
N LYS A 139 -7.90 16.29 8.86
CA LYS A 139 -7.72 15.80 7.48
C LYS A 139 -8.71 14.69 7.14
N LEU A 140 -9.08 13.86 8.10
CA LEU A 140 -10.13 12.85 7.90
C LEU A 140 -11.48 13.49 7.59
N GLY A 141 -11.84 14.57 8.30
CA GLY A 141 -13.07 15.33 8.02
C GLY A 141 -13.09 15.91 6.60
N GLU A 142 -11.98 16.52 6.17
CA GLU A 142 -11.82 17.03 4.79
C GLU A 142 -12.00 15.91 3.76
N PHE A 143 -11.40 14.74 3.98
CA PHE A 143 -11.57 13.58 3.11
C PHE A 143 -13.04 13.11 3.05
N MET A 144 -13.73 13.08 4.19
CA MET A 144 -15.13 12.64 4.26
C MET A 144 -16.12 13.62 3.62
N SER A 145 -15.75 14.89 3.47
CA SER A 145 -16.54 15.85 2.70
C SER A 145 -16.56 15.54 1.19
N LEU A 146 -15.44 15.02 0.67
CA LEU A 146 -15.25 14.68 -0.76
C LEU A 146 -15.63 13.24 -1.12
N TYR A 147 -15.80 12.39 -0.10
CA TYR A 147 -16.02 10.96 -0.30
C TYR A 147 -17.33 10.70 -1.07
N THR A 148 -17.25 9.99 -2.19
CA THR A 148 -18.43 9.64 -2.98
C THR A 148 -18.64 8.12 -2.96
N ASN A 149 -17.66 7.35 -3.41
CA ASN A 149 -17.71 5.89 -3.48
C ASN A 149 -16.34 5.31 -3.13
N GLY A 150 -16.30 4.05 -2.66
CA GLY A 150 -15.06 3.31 -2.44
C GLY A 150 -14.80 2.93 -0.98
N LYS A 151 -13.55 2.63 -0.66
CA LYS A 151 -13.14 2.20 0.69
C LYS A 151 -13.15 3.40 1.64
N ILE A 152 -13.80 3.24 2.79
CA ILE A 152 -13.77 4.27 3.84
C ILE A 152 -12.47 4.15 4.65
N PRO A 153 -11.88 5.25 5.15
CA PRO A 153 -10.62 5.18 5.87
C PRO A 153 -10.70 4.32 7.12
N LYS A 154 -9.69 3.46 7.36
CA LYS A 154 -9.59 2.63 8.57
C LYS A 154 -9.62 3.44 9.87
N ALA A 155 -9.24 4.71 9.80
CA ALA A 155 -9.34 5.69 10.90
C ALA A 155 -10.75 5.74 11.50
N LEU A 156 -11.79 5.69 10.67
CA LEU A 156 -13.17 5.75 11.13
C LEU A 156 -13.57 4.48 11.89
N ASN A 157 -13.03 3.33 11.50
CA ASN A 157 -13.22 2.08 12.24
C ASN A 157 -12.44 2.10 13.57
N HIS A 158 -11.24 2.67 13.60
CA HIS A 158 -10.52 2.88 14.86
C HIS A 158 -11.32 3.77 15.82
N LEU A 159 -11.99 4.80 15.30
CA LEU A 159 -12.81 5.73 16.07
C LEU A 159 -13.94 5.05 16.86
N THR A 160 -14.59 4.02 16.31
CA THR A 160 -15.70 3.32 17.01
C THR A 160 -15.22 2.58 18.27
N ARG A 161 -13.94 2.21 18.31
CA ARG A 161 -13.31 1.48 19.43
C ARG A 161 -12.85 2.42 20.55
N LEU A 162 -12.60 3.69 20.24
CA LEU A 162 -12.13 4.67 21.22
C LEU A 162 -13.21 5.05 22.23
N GLU A 163 -12.79 5.41 23.45
CA GLU A 163 -13.68 5.90 24.51
C GLU A 163 -14.06 7.37 24.29
N ASN A 164 -13.10 8.20 23.85
CA ASN A 164 -13.26 9.63 23.55
C ASN A 164 -13.74 9.94 22.12
N TRP A 165 -14.46 8.99 21.50
CA TRP A 165 -14.89 9.06 20.09
C TRP A 165 -15.74 10.29 19.77
N GLU A 166 -16.57 10.75 20.71
CA GLU A 166 -17.48 11.90 20.49
C GLU A 166 -16.70 13.20 20.24
N SER A 167 -15.69 13.48 21.07
CA SER A 167 -14.84 14.67 20.93
C SER A 167 -14.04 14.64 19.64
N LEU A 168 -13.52 13.47 19.27
CA LEU A 168 -12.77 13.27 18.04
C LEU A 168 -13.69 13.39 16.81
N LEU A 169 -14.90 12.83 16.85
CA LEU A 169 -15.85 12.95 15.75
C LEU A 169 -16.29 14.41 15.57
N LYS A 170 -16.52 15.17 16.64
CA LYS A 170 -16.81 16.62 16.56
C LYS A 170 -15.73 17.39 15.81
N LEU A 171 -14.46 17.01 15.97
CA LEU A 171 -13.34 17.63 15.28
C LEU A 171 -13.36 17.39 13.76
N THR A 172 -13.91 16.25 13.32
CA THR A 172 -14.05 15.91 11.89
C THR A 172 -15.19 16.65 11.18
N GLN A 173 -15.95 17.50 11.90
CA GLN A 173 -17.06 18.31 11.39
C GLN A 173 -18.09 17.49 10.58
N PRO A 174 -18.83 16.57 11.21
CA PRO A 174 -19.73 15.63 10.54
C PRO A 174 -20.87 16.29 9.74
N GLU A 175 -21.22 17.54 10.04
CA GLU A 175 -22.13 18.38 9.25
C GLU A 175 -21.69 18.51 7.78
N SER A 176 -20.38 18.66 7.57
CA SER A 176 -19.74 18.90 6.27
C SER A 176 -19.55 17.63 5.43
N TRP A 177 -19.82 16.46 6.00
CA TRP A 177 -19.61 15.19 5.31
C TRP A 177 -20.57 15.02 4.14
N SER A 178 -20.11 14.29 3.12
CA SER A 178 -21.01 13.91 2.04
C SER A 178 -22.13 12.98 2.57
N PRO A 179 -23.32 12.97 1.95
CA PRO A 179 -24.38 12.03 2.31
C PRO A 179 -23.92 10.56 2.26
N ASN A 180 -23.04 10.22 1.31
CA ASN A 180 -22.50 8.87 1.15
C ASN A 180 -21.54 8.51 2.28
N ALA A 181 -20.69 9.45 2.71
CA ALA A 181 -19.79 9.29 3.85
C ALA A 181 -20.59 9.10 5.14
N MET A 182 -21.64 9.90 5.33
CA MET A 182 -22.55 9.78 6.46
C MET A 182 -23.23 8.42 6.51
N TYR A 183 -23.71 7.91 5.37
CA TYR A 183 -24.30 6.57 5.29
C TYR A 183 -23.33 5.47 5.72
N LYS A 184 -22.10 5.50 5.20
CA LYS A 184 -21.06 4.52 5.57
C LYS A 184 -20.67 4.61 7.04
N ALA A 185 -20.53 5.83 7.58
CA ALA A 185 -20.28 6.05 9.00
C ALA A 185 -21.43 5.51 9.86
N THR A 186 -22.67 5.80 9.48
CA THR A 186 -23.88 5.29 10.16
C THR A 186 -23.87 3.77 10.23
N ASN A 187 -23.56 3.10 9.11
CA ASN A 187 -23.48 1.64 9.09
C ASN A 187 -22.35 1.11 10.00
N MET A 188 -21.20 1.79 10.06
CA MET A 188 -20.11 1.42 10.97
C MET A 188 -20.48 1.61 12.45
N PHE A 189 -21.22 2.67 12.79
CA PHE A 189 -21.65 2.94 14.15
C PHE A 189 -22.85 2.10 14.56
N ALA A 190 -23.66 1.60 13.62
CA ALA A 190 -24.85 0.80 13.89
C ALA A 190 -24.55 -0.50 14.64
N SER A 191 -23.39 -1.13 14.39
CA SER A 191 -22.95 -2.33 15.09
C SER A 191 -22.25 -2.04 16.43
N CYS A 192 -22.07 -0.76 16.79
CA CYS A 192 -21.39 -0.35 18.01
C CYS A 192 -22.38 -0.01 19.12
N THR A 193 -22.00 -0.25 20.38
CA THR A 193 -22.79 0.14 21.57
C THR A 193 -23.00 1.66 21.68
N LYS A 194 -22.26 2.46 20.90
CA LYS A 194 -22.32 3.92 20.85
C LYS A 194 -23.29 4.46 19.79
N ALA A 195 -24.04 3.59 19.10
CA ALA A 195 -24.96 3.96 18.02
C ALA A 195 -26.00 5.00 18.43
N GLU A 196 -26.65 4.80 19.58
CA GLU A 196 -27.72 5.67 20.09
C GLU A 196 -27.26 7.13 20.17
N ARG A 197 -26.11 7.37 20.82
CA ARG A 197 -25.54 8.72 20.93
C ARG A 197 -25.06 9.29 19.61
N PHE A 198 -24.52 8.46 18.72
CA PHE A 198 -24.16 8.92 17.38
C PHE A 198 -25.38 9.44 16.61
N TYR A 199 -26.50 8.72 16.66
CA TYR A 199 -27.72 9.12 15.97
C TYR A 199 -28.29 10.43 16.53
N GLU A 200 -28.34 10.55 17.84
CA GLU A 200 -28.86 11.74 18.49
C GLU A 200 -28.04 13.01 18.18
N LEU A 201 -26.71 12.89 18.24
CA LEU A 201 -25.83 14.06 18.10
C LEU A 201 -25.56 14.47 16.64
N PHE A 202 -25.54 13.51 15.70
CA PHE A 202 -25.04 13.78 14.34
C PHE A 202 -26.03 13.45 13.24
N LEU A 203 -26.84 12.39 13.39
CA LEU A 203 -27.76 11.97 12.33
C LEU A 203 -29.08 12.76 12.36
N LEU A 204 -29.69 12.90 13.54
CA LEU A 204 -30.97 13.60 13.71
C LEU A 204 -30.91 15.07 13.28
N PRO A 205 -29.92 15.89 13.72
CA PRO A 205 -29.86 17.31 13.35
C PRO A 205 -29.85 17.53 11.83
N ARG A 206 -29.16 16.65 11.11
CA ARG A 206 -29.04 16.73 9.65
C ARG A 206 -30.37 16.47 8.93
N LYS A 207 -31.14 15.49 9.39
CA LYS A 207 -32.46 15.18 8.81
C LYS A 207 -33.44 16.33 9.00
N VAL A 208 -33.47 16.92 10.20
CA VAL A 208 -34.34 18.06 10.53
C VAL A 208 -33.98 19.30 9.69
N CYS A 209 -32.69 19.58 9.49
CA CYS A 209 -32.23 20.68 8.64
C CYS A 209 -32.72 20.53 7.18
N HIS A 210 -32.65 19.32 6.61
CA HIS A 210 -33.16 19.06 5.26
C HIS A 210 -34.67 19.22 5.13
N VAL A 211 -35.44 18.70 6.10
CA VAL A 211 -36.91 18.80 6.10
C VAL A 211 -37.37 20.26 6.22
N SER A 212 -36.76 21.03 7.13
CA SER A 212 -37.08 22.45 7.33
C SER A 212 -36.80 23.28 6.08
N ARG A 213 -35.72 22.94 5.34
CA ARG A 213 -35.39 23.58 4.06
C ARG A 213 -36.40 23.25 2.96
N SER A 214 -36.88 22.01 2.90
CA SER A 214 -37.88 21.59 1.92
C SER A 214 -39.23 22.27 2.18
N ALA A 215 -39.63 22.39 3.44
CA ALA A 215 -40.87 23.07 3.83
C ALA A 215 -40.86 24.57 3.43
N ALA A 216 -39.73 25.26 3.63
CA ALA A 216 -39.61 26.68 3.30
C ALA A 216 -39.53 27.00 1.79
N VAL A 217 -39.23 26.01 0.94
CA VAL A 217 -39.23 26.17 -0.52
C VAL A 217 -40.66 26.08 -1.07
N SER A 218 -41.49 25.21 -0.51
CA SER A 218 -42.89 25.05 -0.93
C SER A 218 -43.78 26.26 -0.60
N GLU A 219 -43.43 27.08 0.40
CA GLU A 219 -44.19 28.31 0.73
C GLU A 219 -43.82 29.53 -0.14
N LYS A 220 -42.77 29.44 -0.99
CA LYS A 220 -42.35 30.56 -1.87
C LYS A 220 -42.81 30.42 -3.32
N GLU A 221 -43.45 29.31 -3.68
CA GLU A 221 -44.03 29.09 -5.01
C GLU A 221 -45.56 29.31 -5.05
N GLU A 222 -46.18 29.77 -3.96
CA GLU A 222 -47.60 30.16 -3.90
C GLU A 222 -47.78 31.69 -3.86
#